data_AF-G9XS83-F1
#
_entry.id   AF-G9XS83-F1
#
_cell.length_a   1.000
_cell.length_b   1.000
_cell.length_c   1.000
_cell.angle_alpha   90.00
_cell.angle_beta   90.00
_cell.angle_gamma   90.00
#
_symmetry.space_group_name_H-M   'P 1'
#
loop_
_entity.id
_entity.type
_entity.pdbx_description
1 polymer ?
#
loop_
_entity_poly.entity_id
_entity_poly.type
_entity_poly.pdbx_seq_one_letter_code
_entity_poly.pdbx_strand_id
1 'polypeptide(L)'
;MFKAYYSLFQAARAALATLGLDSRKHSGIISAFNINFVKTGIFPKEYRKIIASSQDLRLASDYDDFYLASKQDAEKTLKDVQMVIKGV
;
A
#
# COMPACT_ATOMS: atom_id res chain seq x y z
N MET A 1 -7.32 5.91 -8.81
CA MET A 1 -6.08 5.33 -8.28
C MET A 1 -5.77 5.78 -6.87
N PHE A 2 -5.79 7.09 -6.60
CA PHE A 2 -5.54 7.70 -5.30
C PHE A 2 -6.23 7.03 -4.09
N LYS A 3 -7.53 6.77 -4.21
CA LYS A 3 -8.33 6.20 -3.11
C LYS A 3 -7.87 4.80 -2.70
N ALA A 4 -7.44 3.96 -3.66
CA ALA A 4 -6.99 2.59 -3.37
C ALA A 4 -5.68 2.60 -2.58
N TYR A 5 -4.72 3.45 -2.96
CA TYR A 5 -3.48 3.62 -2.20
C TYR A 5 -3.75 4.13 -0.77
N TYR A 6 -4.63 5.11 -0.61
CA TYR A 6 -4.96 5.63 0.73
C TYR A 6 -5.63 4.57 1.60
N SER A 7 -6.50 3.73 1.06
CA SER A 7 -7.08 2.61 1.80
C SER A 7 -6.00 1.61 2.26
N LEU A 8 -5.06 1.27 1.38
CA LEU A 8 -3.91 0.41 1.71
C LEU A 8 -3.04 1.01 2.82
N PHE A 9 -2.78 2.32 2.71
CA PHE A 9 -1.98 3.06 3.67
C PHE A 9 -2.64 3.10 5.05
N GLN A 10 -3.95 3.35 5.10
CA GLN A 10 -4.71 3.36 6.35
C GLN A 10 -4.77 1.96 6.97
N ALA A 11 -4.92 0.90 6.17
CA ALA A 11 -4.85 -0.48 6.66
C ALA A 11 -3.46 -0.78 7.26
N ALA A 12 -2.38 -0.41 6.57
CA ALA A 12 -1.01 -0.59 7.10
C ALA A 12 -0.79 0.19 8.41
N ARG A 13 -1.36 1.39 8.53
CA ARG A 13 -1.30 2.21 9.74
C ARG A 13 -2.14 1.61 10.88
N ALA A 14 -3.32 1.09 10.59
CA ALA A 14 -4.15 0.39 11.56
C ALA A 14 -3.46 -0.89 12.08
N ALA A 15 -2.82 -1.66 11.19
CA ALA A 15 -2.01 -2.81 11.59
C ALA A 15 -0.90 -2.40 12.56
N LEU A 16 -0.12 -1.36 12.24
CA LEU A 16 0.94 -0.87 13.11
C LEU A 16 0.43 -0.37 14.46
N ALA A 17 -0.77 0.22 14.51
CA ALA A 17 -1.38 0.66 15.76
C ALA A 17 -1.62 -0.51 16.74
N THR A 18 -1.84 -1.75 16.25
CA THR A 18 -1.93 -2.94 17.11
C THR A 18 -0.63 -3.28 17.83
N LEU A 19 0.50 -2.81 17.31
CA LEU A 19 1.83 -2.91 17.93
C LEU A 19 2.23 -1.62 18.67
N GLY A 20 1.34 -0.64 18.77
CA GLY A 20 1.64 0.68 19.35
C GLY A 20 2.62 1.52 18.51
N LEU A 21 2.81 1.17 17.23
CA LEU A 21 3.72 1.86 16.31
C LEU A 21 2.95 2.86 15.44
N ASP A 22 3.53 4.05 15.23
CA ASP A 22 3.04 5.04 14.25
C ASP A 22 4.22 5.83 13.66
N SER A 23 4.00 6.47 12.52
CA SER A 23 4.98 7.36 11.91
C SER A 23 4.31 8.56 11.27
N ARG A 24 4.90 9.74 11.45
CA ARG A 24 4.46 10.98 10.80
C ARG A 24 4.77 11.00 9.30
N LYS A 25 5.68 10.14 8.82
CA LYS A 25 6.07 10.05 7.41
C LYS A 25 5.39 8.85 6.75
N HIS A 26 4.84 9.05 5.55
CA HIS A 26 4.27 7.96 4.75
C HIS A 26 5.26 6.81 4.53
N SER A 27 6.50 7.13 4.16
CA SER A 27 7.56 6.14 3.98
C SER A 27 7.92 5.40 5.27
N GLY A 28 7.76 6.05 6.43
CA GLY A 28 7.97 5.45 7.74
C GLY A 28 6.92 4.38 8.07
N ILE A 29 5.63 4.65 7.79
CA ILE A 29 4.54 3.67 7.93
C ILE A 29 4.82 2.44 7.07
N ILE A 30 5.15 2.63 5.78
CA ILE A 30 5.40 1.51 4.87
C ILE A 30 6.63 0.68 5.29
N SER A 31 7.71 1.36 5.72
CA SER A 31 8.90 0.67 6.21
C SER A 31 8.61 -0.15 7.48
N ALA A 32 7.92 0.46 8.45
CA ALA A 32 7.54 -0.20 9.69
C ALA A 32 6.61 -1.39 9.43
N PHE A 33 5.64 -1.26 8.52
CA PHE A 33 4.76 -2.37 8.14
C PHE A 33 5.55 -3.55 7.56
N ASN A 34 6.47 -3.26 6.63
CA ASN A 34 7.31 -4.29 6.01
C ASN A 34 8.21 -5.00 7.03
N ILE A 35 8.78 -4.27 7.99
CA ILE A 35 9.67 -4.85 9.02
C ILE A 35 8.88 -5.72 10.00
N ASN A 36 7.72 -5.23 10.48
CA ASN A 36 7.02 -5.86 11.58
C ASN A 36 6.02 -6.94 11.15
N PHE A 37 5.51 -6.89 9.92
CA PHE A 37 4.51 -7.87 9.46
C PHE A 37 4.98 -8.72 8.27
N VAL A 38 5.62 -8.13 7.27
CA VAL A 38 6.04 -8.89 6.07
C VAL A 38 7.31 -9.67 6.33
N LYS A 39 8.32 -9.05 6.98
CA LYS A 39 9.60 -9.70 7.27
C LYS A 39 9.49 -10.77 8.36
N THR A 40 8.55 -10.61 9.28
CA THR A 40 8.22 -11.58 10.34
C THR A 40 7.38 -12.75 9.83
N GLY A 41 6.86 -12.68 8.60
CA GLY A 41 6.05 -13.72 7.97
C GLY A 41 4.58 -13.71 8.38
N ILE A 42 4.13 -12.72 9.15
CA ILE A 42 2.71 -12.54 9.49
C ILE A 42 1.90 -12.26 8.22
N PHE A 43 2.44 -11.46 7.31
CA PHE A 43 1.86 -11.24 5.99
C PHE A 43 2.74 -11.77 4.85
N PRO A 44 2.11 -12.17 3.73
CA PRO A 44 2.83 -12.69 2.57
C PRO A 44 3.83 -11.68 2.00
N LYS A 45 4.93 -12.19 1.43
CA LYS A 45 5.96 -11.35 0.81
C LYS A 45 5.42 -10.56 -0.39
N GLU A 46 4.35 -11.01 -1.05
CA GLU A 46 3.71 -10.27 -2.14
C GLU A 46 3.16 -8.92 -1.69
N TYR A 47 2.76 -8.76 -0.42
CA TYR A 47 2.20 -7.51 0.08
C TYR A 47 3.19 -6.36 -0.04
N ARG A 48 4.49 -6.63 0.16
CA ARG A 48 5.54 -5.63 -0.07
C ARG A 48 5.55 -5.13 -1.51
N LYS A 49 5.38 -6.03 -2.49
CA LYS A 49 5.32 -5.66 -3.91
C LYS A 49 4.06 -4.86 -4.23
N ILE A 50 2.91 -5.28 -3.72
CA ILE A 50 1.62 -4.59 -3.93
C ILE A 50 1.67 -3.15 -3.39
N ILE A 51 2.23 -2.97 -2.18
CA ILE A 51 2.40 -1.65 -1.56
C ILE A 51 3.33 -0.76 -2.38
N ALA A 52 4.47 -1.29 -2.83
CA ALA A 52 5.42 -0.55 -3.67
C ALA A 52 4.78 -0.13 -5.00
N SER A 53 4.16 -1.06 -5.73
CA SER A 53 3.50 -0.77 -7.01
C SER A 53 2.37 0.25 -6.85
N SER A 54 1.59 0.17 -5.77
CA SER A 54 0.52 1.14 -5.49
C SER A 54 1.07 2.54 -5.19
N GLN A 55 2.26 2.64 -4.59
CA GLN A 55 2.94 3.91 -4.34
C GLN A 55 3.46 4.52 -5.64
N ASP A 56 4.07 3.72 -6.51
CA ASP A 56 4.60 4.17 -7.79
C ASP A 56 3.47 4.65 -8.71
N LEU A 57 2.37 3.90 -8.76
CA LEU A 57 1.14 4.28 -9.48
C LEU A 57 0.54 5.59 -8.96
N ARG A 58 0.62 5.85 -7.65
CA ARG A 58 0.19 7.13 -7.08
C ARG A 58 1.09 8.26 -7.56
N LEU A 59 2.41 8.09 -7.52
CA LEU A 59 3.38 9.10 -7.95
C LEU A 59 3.20 9.43 -9.43
N ALA A 60 3.06 8.42 -10.28
CA ALA A 60 2.78 8.60 -11.70
C ALA A 60 1.44 9.34 -11.92
N SER A 61 0.39 8.94 -11.18
CA SER A 61 -0.92 9.59 -11.30
C SER A 61 -0.97 11.05 -10.81
N ASP A 62 -0.08 11.46 -9.90
CA ASP A 62 -0.07 12.82 -9.33
C ASP A 62 0.87 13.79 -10.07
N TYR A 63 1.98 13.27 -10.57
CA TYR A 63 3.13 14.09 -10.96
C TYR A 63 3.57 13.89 -12.40
N ASP A 64 2.97 12.94 -13.13
CA ASP A 64 3.36 12.65 -14.50
C ASP A 64 2.33 13.25 -15.46
N ASP A 65 2.74 14.29 -16.20
CA ASP A 65 1.87 15.12 -17.05
C ASP A 65 1.16 14.32 -18.17
N PHE A 66 1.64 13.12 -18.48
CA PHE A 66 1.12 12.25 -19.55
C PHE A 66 0.62 10.88 -19.06
N TYR A 67 0.38 10.70 -17.76
CA TYR A 67 -0.07 9.40 -17.24
C TYR A 67 -1.51 9.05 -17.64
N LEU A 68 -1.64 8.20 -18.65
CA LEU A 68 -2.92 7.66 -19.10
C LEU A 68 -3.26 6.39 -18.31
N ALA A 69 -3.95 6.56 -17.18
CA ALA A 69 -4.40 5.45 -16.36
C ALA A 69 -5.40 4.57 -17.14
N SER A 70 -5.03 3.34 -17.47
CA SER A 70 -5.95 2.42 -18.12
C SER A 70 -6.98 1.85 -17.13
N LYS A 71 -8.17 1.49 -17.62
CA LYS A 71 -9.19 0.81 -16.82
C LYS A 71 -8.66 -0.50 -16.20
N GLN A 72 -7.82 -1.22 -16.95
CA GLN A 72 -7.20 -2.47 -16.49
C GLN A 72 -6.23 -2.24 -15.32
N ASP A 73 -5.42 -1.16 -15.36
CA ASP A 73 -4.52 -0.81 -14.25
C ASP A 73 -5.30 -0.45 -12.99
N ALA A 74 -6.41 0.27 -13.14
CA ALA A 74 -7.29 0.62 -12.04
C ALA A 74 -7.94 -0.63 -11.41
N GLU A 75 -8.47 -1.54 -12.23
CA GLU A 75 -9.09 -2.79 -11.76
C GLU A 75 -8.08 -3.70 -11.06
N LYS A 76 -6.88 -3.86 -11.64
CA LYS A 76 -5.80 -4.63 -11.03
C LYS A 76 -5.39 -4.05 -9.67
N THR A 77 -5.15 -2.73 -9.62
CA THR A 77 -4.79 -2.04 -8.37
C THR A 77 -5.88 -2.20 -7.31
N LEU A 78 -7.16 -2.12 -7.70
CA LEU A 78 -8.28 -2.32 -6.78
C LEU A 78 -8.28 -3.74 -6.19
N LYS A 79 -8.08 -4.76 -7.03
CA LYS A 79 -8.06 -6.16 -6.63
C LYS A 79 -6.90 -6.46 -5.68
N ASP A 80 -5.71 -5.96 -6.00
CA ASP A 80 -4.50 -6.14 -5.17
C ASP A 80 -4.67 -5.46 -3.79
N VAL A 81 -5.20 -4.24 -3.77
CA VAL A 81 -5.48 -3.51 -2.52
C VAL A 81 -6.53 -4.22 -1.67
N GLN A 82 -7.61 -4.72 -2.28
CA GLN A 82 -8.63 -5.48 -1.55
C GLN A 82 -8.07 -6.77 -0.92
N MET A 83 -7.14 -7.44 -1.60
CA MET A 83 -6.48 -8.62 -1.06
C MET A 83 -5.69 -8.29 0.21
N VAL A 84 -4.97 -7.16 0.23
CA VAL A 84 -4.20 -6.73 1.41
C VAL A 84 -5.13 -6.30 2.55
N ILE A 85 -6.15 -5.49 2.26
CA ILE A 85 -7.08 -4.99 3.30
C ILE A 85 -7.85 -6.13 3.98
N LYS A 86 -8.21 -7.19 3.25
CA LYS A 86 -8.87 -8.36 3.85
C LYS A 86 -7.94 -9.22 4.70
N GLY A 87 -6.64 -9.13 4.47
CA GLY A 87 -5.64 -9.89 5.22
C GLY A 87 -5.19 -9.19 6.50
N VAL A 88 -5.31 -7.86 6.56
CA VAL A 88 -5.02 -7.01 7.73
C VAL A 88 -6.18 -6.99 8.69
#